data_AF-A0A9C8AJK4-F1
#
_entry.id   AF-A0A9C8AJK4-F1
#
_cell.length_a   1.000
_cell.length_b   1.000
_cell.length_c   1.000
_cell.angle_alpha   90.00
_cell.angle_beta   90.00
_cell.angle_gamma   90.00
#
_symmetry.space_group_name_H-M   'P 1'
#
loop_
_entity.id
_entity.type
_entity.pdbx_description
1 polymer ?
#
loop_
_entity_poly.entity_id
_entity_poly.type
_entity_poly.pdbx_seq_one_letter_code
_entity_poly.pdbx_strand_id
1 'polypeptide(L)' 'MRGRIRVPGDKSISHRTLLIGAIAEGASRVRNFLPARDCLATLQCVRALGVEVEQPDPT' A
#
# COMPACT_ATOMS: atom_id res chain seq x y z
N MET A 1 -6.69 22.40 -24.55
CA MET A 1 -5.99 21.10 -24.45
C MET A 1 -6.94 20.10 -23.78
N ARG A 2 -7.11 18.87 -24.32
CA ARG A 2 -7.95 17.81 -23.72
C ARG A 2 -7.08 16.57 -23.52
N GLY A 3 -7.14 15.94 -22.34
CA GLY A 3 -6.41 14.72 -22.01
C GLY A 3 -7.03 14.06 -20.78
N ARG A 4 -6.77 12.76 -20.60
CA ARG A 4 -7.15 12.01 -19.40
C ARG A 4 -5.87 11.49 -18.74
N ILE A 5 -5.79 11.62 -17.42
CA ILE A 5 -4.71 11.08 -16.59
C ILE A 5 -5.32 10.27 -15.45
N ARG A 6 -4.61 9.23 -15.02
CA ARG A 6 -4.92 8.51 -13.78
C ARG A 6 -4.05 9.07 -12.67
N VAL A 7 -4.69 9.51 -11.58
CA VAL A 7 -3.98 9.97 -10.39
C VAL A 7 -3.38 8.75 -9.67
N PRO A 8 -2.09 8.77 -9.31
CA PRO A 8 -1.47 7.68 -8.56
C PRO A 8 -2.04 7.59 -7.13
N GLY A 9 -1.65 6.56 -6.39
CA GLY A 9 -1.93 6.48 -4.96
C GLY A 9 -1.34 7.65 -4.18
N ASP A 10 -1.90 7.93 -3.00
CA ASP A 10 -1.35 8.92 -2.07
C ASP A 10 -0.34 8.27 -1.10
N LYS A 11 0.76 8.98 -0.83
CA LYS A 11 1.83 8.47 0.04
C LYS A 11 1.37 8.28 1.48
N SER A 12 0.68 9.26 2.05
CA SER A 12 0.24 9.21 3.45
C SER A 12 -0.82 8.13 3.65
N ILE A 13 -1.75 7.99 2.69
CA ILE A 13 -2.74 6.90 2.69
C ILE A 13 -2.02 5.55 2.60
N SER A 14 -1.03 5.41 1.71
CA SER A 14 -0.29 4.14 1.55
C SER A 14 0.42 3.71 2.83
N HIS A 15 1.09 4.63 3.54
CA HIS A 15 1.66 4.33 4.86
C HIS A 15 0.59 3.90 5.87
N ARG A 16 -0.49 4.68 5.99
CA ARG A 16 -1.57 4.40 6.95
C ARG A 16 -2.26 3.08 6.65
N THR A 17 -2.46 2.72 5.39
CA THR A 17 -3.10 1.44 5.04
C THR A 17 -2.27 0.25 5.49
N LEU A 18 -0.94 0.34 5.44
CA LEU A 18 -0.05 -0.71 5.95
C LEU A 18 -0.13 -0.82 7.47
N LEU A 19 -0.03 0.32 8.17
CA LEU A 19 -0.02 0.35 9.63
C LEU A 19 -1.37 -0.05 10.23
N ILE A 20 -2.47 0.44 9.66
CA ILE A 20 -3.82 0.09 10.11
C ILE A 20 -4.14 -1.35 9.73
N GLY A 21 -3.76 -1.81 8.53
CA GLY A 21 -3.94 -3.20 8.11
C GLY A 21 -3.17 -4.19 8.99
N ALA A 22 -2.00 -3.80 9.48
CA ALA A 22 -1.17 -4.62 10.37
C ALA A 22 -1.78 -4.87 11.76
N ILE A 23 -2.73 -4.03 12.20
CA ILE A 23 -3.41 -4.16 13.50
C ILE A 23 -4.89 -4.51 13.37
N ALA A 24 -5.39 -4.63 12.14
CA ALA A 24 -6.78 -4.97 11.87
C ALA A 24 -7.02 -6.46 12.08
N GLU A 25 -8.22 -6.82 12.54
CA GLU A 25 -8.65 -8.22 12.57
C GLU A 25 -9.03 -8.70 11.16
N GLY A 26 -8.50 -9.86 10.77
CA GLY A 26 -8.76 -10.46 9.46
C GLY A 26 -7.95 -9.86 8.31
N ALA A 27 -8.46 -9.99 7.08
CA ALA A 27 -7.74 -9.61 5.87
C ALA A 27 -8.15 -8.22 5.36
N SER A 28 -7.17 -7.34 5.14
CA SER A 28 -7.35 -6.01 4.55
C SER A 28 -6.99 -6.00 3.06
N ARG A 29 -7.86 -5.45 2.21
CA ARG A 29 -7.60 -5.30 0.77
C ARG A 29 -7.46 -3.83 0.38
N VAL A 30 -6.24 -3.46 -0.02
CA VAL A 30 -5.91 -2.08 -0.42
C VAL A 30 -5.84 -1.99 -1.95
N ARG A 31 -6.39 -0.90 -2.51
CA ARG A 31 -6.31 -0.59 -3.95
C ARG A 31 -5.60 0.75 -4.13
N ASN A 32 -4.99 0.94 -5.30
CA ASN A 32 -4.24 2.15 -5.64
C ASN A 32 -3.16 2.49 -4.59
N PHE A 33 -2.50 1.46 -4.06
CA PHE A 33 -1.33 1.63 -3.20
C PHE A 33 -0.21 2.30 -4.01
N LEU A 34 0.48 3.28 -3.42
CA LEU A 34 1.61 3.94 -4.05
C LEU A 34 2.89 3.16 -3.74
N PRO A 35 3.54 2.48 -4.70
CA PRO A 35 4.81 1.76 -4.47
C PRO A 35 6.01 2.73 -4.48
N ALA A 36 5.88 3.86 -3.77
CA ALA A 36 7.00 4.77 -3.55
C ALA A 36 8.01 4.12 -2.60
N ARG A 37 9.29 4.52 -2.71
CA ARG A 37 10.39 4.00 -1.87
C ARG A 37 10.04 3.96 -0.39
N ASP A 38 9.46 5.03 0.14
CA ASP A 38 9.13 5.13 1.57
C ASP A 38 7.98 4.20 1.97
N CYS A 39 6.99 4.04 1.10
CA CYS A 39 5.87 3.12 1.31
C CYS A 39 6.34 1.67 1.22
N LEU A 40 7.26 1.36 0.30
CA LEU A 40 7.90 0.05 0.22
C LEU A 40 8.79 -0.23 1.43
N ALA A 41 9.50 0.76 1.97
CA ALA A 41 10.25 0.59 3.22
C ALA A 41 9.30 0.26 4.38
N THR A 42 8.15 0.94 4.46
CA THR A 42 7.11 0.63 5.47
C THR A 42 6.56 -0.78 5.27
N LEU A 43 6.32 -1.20 4.02
CA LEU A 43 5.88 -2.55 3.69
C LEU A 43 6.90 -3.60 4.17
N GLN A 44 8.19 -3.36 3.97
CA GLN A 44 9.24 -4.26 4.45
C GLN A 44 9.29 -4.30 5.97
N CYS A 45 9.11 -3.16 6.66
CA CYS A 45 9.03 -3.13 8.12
C CYS A 45 7.86 -3.97 8.65
N VAL A 46 6.64 -3.82 8.09
CA VAL A 46 5.50 -4.62 8.56
C VAL A 46 5.68 -6.11 8.28
N ARG A 47 6.28 -6.48 7.14
CA ARG A 47 6.67 -7.87 6.85
C ARG A 47 7.68 -8.42 7.85
N ALA A 48 8.71 -7.63 8.20
CA ALA A 48 9.70 -8.00 9.19
C ALA A 48 9.12 -8.18 10.60
N LEU A 49 7.98 -7.54 10.89
CA LEU A 49 7.21 -7.71 12.12
C LEU A 49 6.24 -8.92 12.08
N GLY A 50 6.26 -9.72 11.00
CA GLY A 50 5.46 -10.92 10.85
C GLY A 50 4.08 -10.71 10.23
N VAL A 51 3.82 -9.54 9.65
CA VAL A 51 2.56 -9.28 8.92
C VAL A 51 2.67 -9.83 7.50
N GLU A 52 1.80 -10.78 7.17
CA GLU A 52 1.67 -11.30 5.81
C GLU A 52 1.07 -10.22 4.89
N VAL A 53 1.75 -9.95 3.77
CA VAL A 53 1.27 -8.99 2.77
C VAL A 53 1.48 -9.53 1.36
N GLU A 54 0.38 -9.78 0.68
CA GLU A 54 0.35 -10.16 -0.73
C GLU A 54 0.37 -8.91 -1.63
N GLN A 55 1.27 -8.90 -2.61
CA GLN A 55 1.26 -7.92 -3.71
C GLN A 55 0.97 -8.66 -5.02
N PRO A 56 -0.29 -8.65 -5.49
CA PRO A 56 -0.59 -9.18 -6.81
C PRO A 56 0.06 -8.30 -7.88
N ASP A 57 0.50 -8.93 -8.97
CA ASP A 57 1.04 -8.23 -10.13
C ASP A 57 0.03 -7.19 -10.65
N PRO A 58 0.50 -6.02 -11.12
CA PRO A 58 -0.37 -5.04 -11.74
C PRO A 58 -0.92 -5.62 -13.05
N THR A 59 -2.18 -6.05 -13.03
CA THR A 59 -3.00 -6.29 -14.22
C THR A 59 -3.38 -4.98 -14.90
#